data_AF-A0A933KZA3-F1
#
_entry.id   AF-A0A933KZA3-F1
#
_cell.length_a   1.000
_cell.length_b   1.000
_cell.length_c   1.000
_cell.angle_alpha   90.00
_cell.angle_beta   90.00
_cell.angle_gamma   90.00
#
_symmetry.space_group_name_H-M   'P 1'
#
loop_
_entity.id
_entity.type
_entity.pdbx_description
1 polymer ?
#
loop_
_entity_poly.entity_id
_entity_poly.type
_entity_poly.pdbx_seq_one_letter_code
_entity_poly.pdbx_strand_id
1 'polypeptide(L)'
;MRAHRRHLSDDRLVAVCLEDAALPAERQHLESCDACVARRDRLARTLADVSATLTAEADAAFDAERLARQRARILQRIEQAGRPGRLIAFPASPVHCASLRARSGVRWVAGAAAAGLIIGILTGHLVHVLPGPRAPVSGQAAGSRPAPELHAVSTTLSEEEFLGMLDVAIEGAGGASLRPLDDLTPGIWEIAAAQ
;
A
#
# COMPACT_ATOMS: atom_id res chain seq x y z
N MET A 1 14.14 -26.98 -41.38
CA MET A 1 13.31 -26.97 -40.16
C MET A 1 12.74 -25.57 -39.97
N ARG A 2 11.47 -25.34 -40.37
CA ARG A 2 10.78 -24.05 -40.21
C ARG A 2 9.94 -24.14 -38.94
N ALA A 3 10.47 -23.67 -37.82
CA ALA A 3 9.64 -23.42 -36.65
C ALA A 3 8.68 -22.29 -36.99
N HIS A 4 7.37 -22.52 -36.91
CA HIS A 4 6.37 -21.47 -36.89
C HIS A 4 6.70 -20.54 -35.71
N ARG A 5 7.38 -19.43 -35.98
CA ARG A 5 7.79 -18.43 -34.99
C ARG A 5 6.55 -17.66 -34.55
N ARG A 6 5.86 -18.17 -33.54
CA ARG A 6 4.80 -17.39 -32.85
C ARG A 6 5.45 -16.12 -32.31
N HIS A 7 4.86 -14.97 -32.64
CA HIS A 7 5.25 -13.68 -32.08
C HIS A 7 5.01 -13.66 -30.56
N LEU A 8 5.73 -12.80 -29.86
CA LEU A 8 5.46 -12.54 -28.44
C LEU A 8 4.05 -11.99 -28.26
N SER A 9 3.37 -12.41 -27.20
CA SER A 9 2.11 -11.79 -26.79
C SER A 9 2.35 -10.36 -26.31
N ASP A 10 1.32 -9.53 -26.39
CA ASP A 10 1.41 -8.14 -25.93
C ASP A 10 1.70 -8.09 -24.42
N ASP A 11 1.10 -8.96 -23.62
CA ASP A 11 1.39 -9.08 -22.18
C ASP A 11 2.87 -9.36 -21.91
N ARG A 12 3.50 -10.20 -22.75
CA ARG A 12 4.92 -10.51 -22.57
C ARG A 12 5.81 -9.34 -23.02
N LEU A 13 5.43 -8.63 -24.08
CA LEU A 13 6.12 -7.41 -24.47
C LEU A 13 6.01 -6.31 -23.41
N VAL A 14 4.86 -6.20 -22.74
CA VAL A 14 4.66 -5.30 -21.59
C VAL A 14 5.58 -5.68 -20.44
N ALA A 15 5.60 -6.94 -20.03
CA ALA A 15 6.50 -7.41 -18.96
C ALA A 15 7.97 -7.09 -19.28
N VAL A 16 8.41 -7.36 -20.52
CA VAL A 16 9.77 -7.03 -20.97
C VAL A 16 10.06 -5.52 -20.89
N CYS A 17 9.09 -4.65 -21.21
CA CYS A 17 9.29 -3.21 -21.13
C CYS A 17 9.29 -2.66 -19.70
N LEU A 18 8.52 -3.24 -18.79
CA LEU A 18 8.39 -2.75 -17.41
C LEU A 18 9.48 -3.28 -16.48
N GLU A 19 9.84 -4.56 -16.63
CA GLU A 19 10.79 -5.24 -15.75
C GLU A 19 12.23 -5.16 -16.28
N ASP A 20 12.41 -4.74 -17.53
CA ASP A 20 13.66 -4.83 -18.29
C ASP A 20 14.28 -6.25 -18.23
N ALA A 21 13.43 -7.26 -18.06
CA ALA A 21 13.80 -8.64 -17.76
C ALA A 21 13.29 -9.60 -18.84
N ALA A 22 13.91 -9.53 -20.02
CA ALA A 22 13.65 -10.47 -21.09
C ALA A 22 14.40 -11.80 -20.86
N LEU A 23 13.66 -12.91 -20.95
CA LEU A 23 14.27 -14.25 -20.92
C LEU A 23 15.19 -14.42 -22.14
N PRO A 24 16.24 -15.27 -22.08
CA PRO A 24 17.19 -15.44 -23.19
C PRO A 24 16.52 -15.78 -24.54
N ALA A 25 15.49 -16.63 -24.53
CA ALA A 25 14.76 -17.00 -25.74
C ALA A 25 13.96 -15.82 -26.34
N GLU A 26 13.50 -14.90 -25.50
CA GLU A 26 12.74 -13.71 -25.90
C GLU A 26 13.67 -12.66 -26.48
N ARG A 27 14.86 -12.49 -25.88
CA ARG A 27 15.93 -11.66 -26.45
C ARG A 27 16.32 -12.17 -27.84
N GLN A 28 16.58 -13.47 -27.97
CA GLN A 28 16.88 -14.08 -29.27
C GLN A 28 15.74 -13.91 -30.29
N HIS A 29 14.48 -13.96 -29.84
CA HIS A 29 13.34 -13.69 -30.70
C HIS A 29 13.30 -12.23 -31.15
N LEU A 30 13.47 -11.28 -30.22
CA LEU A 30 13.49 -9.84 -30.51
C LEU A 30 14.66 -9.49 -31.44
N GLU A 31 15.83 -10.11 -31.30
CA GLU A 31 16.96 -9.92 -32.22
C GLU A 31 16.68 -10.41 -33.65
N SER A 32 15.69 -11.30 -33.83
CA SER A 32 15.42 -11.96 -35.11
C SER A 32 14.01 -11.72 -35.65
N CYS A 33 13.23 -10.84 -35.04
CA CYS A 33 11.85 -10.55 -35.42
C CYS A 33 11.53 -9.05 -35.37
N ASP A 34 11.69 -8.38 -36.51
CA ASP A 34 11.44 -6.94 -36.68
C ASP A 34 10.03 -6.51 -36.26
N ALA A 35 9.02 -7.36 -36.47
CA ALA A 35 7.64 -7.08 -36.08
C ALA A 35 7.47 -6.97 -34.55
N CYS A 36 8.15 -7.83 -33.78
CA CYS A 36 8.11 -7.77 -32.32
C CYS A 36 8.96 -6.61 -31.79
N VAL A 37 10.09 -6.30 -32.44
CA VAL A 37 10.90 -5.11 -32.12
C VAL A 37 10.10 -3.84 -32.33
N ALA A 38 9.49 -3.66 -33.51
CA ALA A 38 8.69 -2.48 -33.80
C ALA A 38 7.52 -2.30 -32.82
N ARG A 39 6.90 -3.41 -32.39
CA ARG A 39 5.83 -3.39 -31.38
C ARG A 39 6.35 -3.00 -30.00
N ARG A 40 7.46 -3.61 -29.56
CA ARG A 40 8.13 -3.27 -28.30
C ARG A 40 8.54 -1.79 -28.28
N ASP A 41 9.16 -1.29 -29.34
CA ASP A 41 9.65 0.09 -29.41
C ASP A 41 8.50 1.10 -29.46
N ARG A 42 7.36 0.72 -30.04
CA ARG A 42 6.13 1.53 -29.93
C ARG A 42 5.64 1.57 -28.49
N LEU A 43 5.57 0.43 -27.82
CA LEU A 43 5.12 0.35 -26.43
C LEU A 43 6.06 1.11 -25.48
N ALA A 44 7.36 0.94 -25.62
CA ALA A 44 8.37 1.63 -24.82
C ALA A 44 8.28 3.15 -24.96
N ARG A 45 8.05 3.67 -26.18
CA ARG A 45 7.81 5.11 -26.40
C ARG A 45 6.56 5.59 -25.68
N THR A 46 5.44 4.88 -25.82
CA THR A 46 4.20 5.24 -25.11
C THR A 46 4.41 5.27 -23.60
N LEU A 47 5.10 4.28 -23.03
CA LEU A 47 5.39 4.23 -21.60
C LEU A 47 6.32 5.37 -21.16
N ALA A 48 7.33 5.70 -21.97
CA ALA A 48 8.22 6.83 -21.71
C ALA A 48 7.48 8.17 -21.76
N ASP A 49 6.57 8.36 -22.73
CA ASP A 49 5.76 9.58 -22.85
C ASP A 49 4.82 9.75 -21.64
N VAL A 50 4.17 8.67 -21.21
CA VAL A 50 3.33 8.66 -20.00
C VAL A 50 4.18 8.98 -18.77
N SER A 51 5.33 8.33 -18.61
CA SER A 51 6.24 8.57 -17.50
C SER A 51 6.69 10.04 -17.44
N ALA A 52 7.14 10.59 -18.58
CA ALA A 52 7.55 11.99 -18.67
C ALA A 52 6.42 12.97 -18.33
N THR A 53 5.20 12.68 -18.79
CA THR A 53 4.01 13.49 -18.47
C THR A 53 3.71 13.45 -16.98
N LEU A 54 3.68 12.26 -16.38
CA LEU A 54 3.42 12.09 -14.95
C LEU A 54 4.50 12.73 -14.08
N THR A 55 5.77 12.64 -14.47
CA THR A 55 6.87 13.34 -13.79
C THR A 55 6.69 14.85 -13.87
N ALA A 56 6.37 15.40 -15.04
CA ALA A 56 6.14 16.84 -15.20
C ALA A 56 4.93 17.32 -14.37
N GLU A 57 3.84 16.56 -14.34
CA GLU A 57 2.67 16.86 -13.51
C GLU A 57 3.00 16.78 -12.01
N ALA A 58 3.79 15.77 -11.60
CA ALA A 58 4.26 15.64 -10.23
C ALA A 58 5.14 16.82 -9.82
N ASP A 59 6.10 17.22 -10.65
CA ASP A 59 6.98 18.36 -10.38
C ASP A 59 6.19 19.68 -10.30
N ALA A 60 5.16 19.84 -11.14
CA ALA A 60 4.27 20.99 -11.07
C ALA A 60 3.41 20.99 -9.78
N ALA A 61 2.94 19.83 -9.32
CA ALA A 61 2.16 19.69 -8.09
C ALA A 61 3.01 19.78 -6.80
N PHE A 62 4.29 19.39 -6.89
CA PHE A 62 5.25 19.35 -5.80
C PHE A 62 6.46 20.23 -6.11
N ASP A 63 6.22 21.55 -6.10
CA ASP A 63 7.30 22.51 -6.28
C ASP A 63 8.46 22.29 -5.28
N ALA A 64 9.66 22.73 -5.67
CA ALA A 64 10.88 22.54 -4.89
C ALA A 64 10.80 23.17 -3.49
N GLU A 65 10.05 24.26 -3.32
CA GLU A 65 9.90 24.94 -2.03
C GLU A 65 9.02 24.12 -1.07
N ARG A 66 7.95 23.52 -1.57
CA ARG A 66 7.06 22.61 -0.84
C ARG A 66 7.82 21.36 -0.43
N LEU A 67 8.63 20.78 -1.32
CA LEU A 67 9.51 19.66 -1.00
C LEU A 67 10.54 20.04 0.07
N ALA A 68 11.17 21.21 -0.02
CA ALA A 68 12.12 21.69 0.98
C ALA A 68 11.45 21.87 2.37
N ARG A 69 10.27 22.48 2.41
CA ARG A 69 9.47 22.62 3.65
C ARG A 69 9.07 21.26 4.23
N GLN A 70 8.65 20.32 3.38
CA GLN A 70 8.30 18.97 3.81
C GLN A 70 9.52 18.24 4.37
N ARG A 71 10.67 18.30 3.68
CA ARG A 71 11.93 17.72 4.13
C ARG A 71 12.35 18.29 5.48
N ALA A 72 12.30 19.61 5.66
CA ALA A 72 12.62 20.25 6.94
C ALA A 72 11.71 19.75 8.08
N ARG A 73 10.41 19.61 7.83
CA ARG A 73 9.46 19.06 8.81
C ARG A 73 9.73 17.60 9.15
N ILE A 74 10.10 16.78 8.16
CA ILE A 74 10.44 15.37 8.38
C ILE A 74 11.70 15.27 9.24
N LEU A 75 12.76 16.02 8.89
CA LEU A 75 14.00 16.04 9.66
C LEU A 75 13.77 16.53 11.09
N GLN A 76 12.98 17.59 11.27
CA GLN A 76 12.59 18.10 12.59
C GLN A 76 11.88 17.03 13.42
N ARG A 77 10.98 16.23 12.82
CA ARG A 77 10.31 15.13 13.55
C ARG A 77 11.27 14.01 13.91
N ILE A 78 12.19 13.65 13.01
CA ILE A 78 13.20 12.62 13.28
C ILE A 78 14.09 13.05 14.45
N GLU A 79 14.56 14.31 14.45
CA GLU A 79 15.33 14.87 15.57
C GLU A 79 14.55 14.84 16.90
N GLN A 80 13.25 15.12 16.85
CA GLN A 80 12.38 15.05 18.03
C GLN A 80 12.11 13.61 18.49
N ALA A 81 11.99 12.67 17.55
CA ALA A 81 11.78 11.25 17.82
C ALA A 81 13.05 10.55 18.34
N GLY A 82 14.24 11.07 18.00
CA GLY A 82 15.52 10.63 18.56
C GLY A 82 15.74 11.05 20.02
N ARG A 83 14.86 11.89 20.59
CA ARG A 83 14.82 12.07 22.06
C ARG A 83 14.12 10.85 22.67
N PRO A 84 14.68 10.24 23.73
CA PRO A 84 14.02 9.11 24.39
C PRO A 84 12.59 9.52 24.73
N GLY A 85 11.62 8.79 24.17
CA GLY A 85 10.20 9.03 24.43
C GLY A 85 10.00 9.14 25.93
N ARG A 86 9.28 10.16 26.40
CA ARG A 86 8.97 10.26 27.83
C ARG A 86 8.17 9.01 28.19
N LEU A 87 8.81 8.09 28.90
CA LEU A 87 8.13 6.97 29.53
C LEU A 87 7.13 7.58 30.51
N ILE A 88 5.86 7.55 30.12
CA ILE A 88 4.78 7.89 31.04
C ILE A 88 4.78 6.77 32.06
N ALA A 89 5.13 7.07 33.31
CA ALA A 89 5.10 6.08 34.37
C ALA A 89 3.71 5.43 34.40
N PHE A 90 3.67 4.10 34.25
CA PHE A 90 2.44 3.33 34.41
C PHE A 90 1.97 3.55 35.86
N PRO A 91 0.72 3.96 36.10
CA PRO A 91 0.28 4.33 37.45
C PRO A 91 0.30 3.10 38.36
N ALA A 92 1.34 3.00 39.20
CA ALA A 92 1.30 2.17 40.40
C ALA A 92 0.37 2.87 41.42
N SER A 93 -0.89 2.42 41.42
CA SER A 93 -2.08 2.70 42.27
C SER A 93 -1.87 3.37 43.66
N PRO A 94 -2.89 3.98 44.32
CA PRO A 94 -4.28 4.27 43.91
C PRO A 94 -4.74 5.75 44.14
N VAL A 95 -5.81 6.12 43.43
CA VAL A 95 -6.75 7.25 43.64
C VAL A 95 -6.18 8.63 44.06
N HIS A 96 -6.04 9.50 43.06
CA HIS A 96 -6.65 10.83 43.17
C HIS A 96 -7.49 11.06 41.92
N CYS A 97 -8.82 11.10 42.12
CA CYS A 97 -9.75 11.60 41.13
C CYS A 97 -9.49 13.10 40.94
N ALA A 98 -8.48 13.44 40.14
CA ALA A 98 -8.43 14.74 39.51
C ALA A 98 -9.57 14.75 38.49
N SER A 99 -10.64 15.49 38.81
CA SER A 99 -11.77 15.67 37.90
C SER A 99 -11.24 16.11 36.55
N LEU A 100 -11.34 15.23 35.54
CA LEU A 100 -11.12 15.61 34.16
C LEU A 100 -12.17 16.68 33.86
N ARG A 101 -11.75 17.94 33.77
CA ARG A 101 -12.58 18.99 33.18
C ARG A 101 -12.93 18.49 31.78
N ALA A 102 -14.19 18.08 31.63
CA ALA A 102 -14.75 17.62 30.38
C ALA A 102 -14.49 18.68 29.31
N ARG A 103 -13.55 18.40 28.40
CA ARG A 103 -13.38 19.19 27.19
C ARG A 103 -14.69 19.08 26.42
N SER A 104 -15.38 20.21 26.29
CA SER A 104 -16.66 20.43 25.62
C SER A 104 -16.59 20.26 24.10
N GLY A 105 -15.89 19.25 23.59
CA GLY A 105 -15.68 18.99 22.16
C GLY A 105 -16.19 17.63 21.68
N VAL A 106 -16.55 16.71 22.58
CA VAL A 106 -16.89 15.31 22.23
C VAL A 106 -18.34 15.12 21.78
N ARG A 107 -19.21 16.11 21.95
CA ARG A 107 -20.66 15.97 21.68
C ARG A 107 -21.03 15.87 20.20
N TRP A 108 -20.17 16.29 19.28
CA TRP A 108 -20.46 16.25 17.84
C TRP A 108 -20.10 14.92 17.18
N VAL A 109 -19.17 14.16 17.77
CA VAL A 109 -18.68 12.89 17.19
C VAL A 109 -19.72 11.78 17.32
N ALA A 110 -20.46 11.75 18.44
CA ALA A 110 -21.54 10.78 18.63
C ALA A 110 -22.70 10.99 17.64
N GLY A 111 -23.02 12.25 17.29
CA GLY A 111 -24.06 12.56 16.30
C GLY A 111 -23.70 12.11 14.89
N ALA A 112 -22.45 12.33 14.47
CA ALA A 112 -21.98 11.92 13.15
C ALA A 112 -21.95 10.38 12.99
N ALA A 113 -21.54 9.66 14.03
CA ALA A 113 -21.51 8.19 14.02
C ALA A 113 -22.92 7.57 13.89
N ALA A 114 -23.91 8.10 14.63
CA ALA A 114 -25.29 7.61 14.56
C ALA A 114 -25.94 7.87 13.19
N ALA A 115 -25.69 9.05 12.60
CA ALA A 115 -26.21 9.38 11.26
C ALA A 115 -25.62 8.47 10.17
N GLY A 116 -24.31 8.20 10.23
CA GLY A 116 -23.65 7.27 9.31
C GLY A 116 -24.21 5.84 9.38
N LEU A 117 -24.51 5.35 10.58
CA LEU A 117 -25.09 4.01 10.78
C LEU A 117 -26.50 3.90 10.16
N ILE A 118 -27.36 4.90 10.35
CA ILE A 118 -28.73 4.91 9.80
C ILE A 118 -28.70 4.93 8.27
N ILE A 119 -27.82 5.75 7.67
CA ILE A 119 -27.67 5.83 6.21
C ILE A 119 -27.13 4.50 5.65
N GLY A 120 -26.16 3.88 6.33
CA GLY A 120 -25.62 2.57 5.94
C GLY A 120 -26.67 1.45 5.98
N ILE A 121 -27.49 1.42 7.04
CA ILE A 121 -28.57 0.42 7.19
C ILE A 121 -29.65 0.60 6.13
N LEU A 122 -30.11 1.83 5.86
CA LEU A 122 -31.10 2.08 4.80
C LEU A 122 -30.57 1.70 3.41
N THR A 123 -29.30 2.02 3.13
CA THR A 123 -28.68 1.72 1.83
C THR A 123 -28.52 0.21 1.64
N GLY A 124 -28.10 -0.54 2.67
CA GLY A 124 -28.01 -2.00 2.61
C GLY A 124 -29.36 -2.69 2.40
N HIS A 125 -30.42 -2.17 3.04
CA HIS A 125 -31.76 -2.76 2.94
C HIS A 125 -32.40 -2.56 1.56
N LEU A 126 -32.08 -1.47 0.86
CA LEU A 126 -32.57 -1.21 -0.51
C LEU A 126 -31.91 -2.10 -1.57
N VAL A 127 -30.66 -2.54 -1.36
CA VAL A 127 -29.92 -3.40 -2.30
C VAL A 127 -30.41 -4.87 -2.25
N HIS A 128 -31.06 -5.29 -1.16
CA HIS A 128 -31.59 -6.66 -1.02
C HIS A 128 -33.05 -6.84 -1.45
N VAL A 129 -33.81 -5.75 -1.66
CA VAL A 129 -35.26 -5.85 -1.95
C VAL A 129 -35.59 -5.71 -3.44
N LEU A 130 -34.67 -5.23 -4.30
CA LEU A 130 -34.91 -5.13 -5.74
C LEU A 130 -33.96 -6.05 -6.55
N PRO A 131 -34.46 -7.11 -7.21
CA PRO A 131 -33.72 -7.80 -8.24
C PRO A 131 -33.87 -7.02 -9.56
N GLY A 132 -32.89 -6.19 -9.90
CA GLY A 132 -32.92 -5.40 -11.15
C GLY A 132 -31.55 -4.83 -11.54
N PRO A 133 -31.30 -4.58 -12.84
CA PRO A 133 -29.95 -4.46 -13.39
C PRO A 133 -29.25 -3.19 -12.91
N ARG A 134 -28.02 -3.35 -12.43
CA ARG A 134 -27.16 -2.28 -11.94
C ARG A 134 -26.79 -1.32 -13.07
N ALA A 135 -27.24 -0.07 -12.97
CA ALA A 135 -26.63 1.07 -13.65
C ALA A 135 -25.88 1.92 -12.61
N PRO A 136 -24.65 2.38 -12.89
CA PRO A 136 -23.87 3.16 -11.94
C PRO A 136 -24.29 4.64 -12.00
N VAL A 137 -24.69 5.21 -10.86
CA VAL A 137 -24.75 6.67 -10.70
C VAL A 137 -23.53 7.09 -9.89
N SER A 138 -22.58 7.72 -10.59
CA SER A 138 -21.44 8.41 -10.00
C SER A 138 -21.88 9.70 -9.31
N GLY A 139 -21.41 9.88 -8.08
CA GLY A 139 -21.29 11.16 -7.40
C GLY A 139 -20.03 11.14 -6.53
N GLN A 140 -18.99 11.85 -6.99
CA GLN A 140 -17.83 12.26 -6.19
C GLN A 140 -18.32 13.16 -5.03
N ALA A 141 -17.71 13.19 -3.83
CA ALA A 141 -16.32 13.53 -3.61
C ALA A 141 -15.77 13.14 -2.22
N ALA A 142 -14.44 13.05 -2.22
CA ALA A 142 -13.48 13.27 -1.13
C ALA A 142 -13.26 12.18 -0.08
N GLY A 143 -12.14 11.46 -0.27
CA GLY A 143 -11.22 11.14 0.82
C GLY A 143 -11.35 9.75 1.41
N SER A 144 -10.53 8.82 0.94
CA SER A 144 -9.75 7.87 1.76
C SER A 144 -9.30 6.70 0.89
N ARG A 145 -7.97 6.62 0.68
CA ARG A 145 -7.11 5.42 0.71
C ARG A 145 -7.72 4.11 0.18
N PRO A 146 -7.14 3.45 -0.85
CA PRO A 146 -7.52 2.08 -1.15
C PRO A 146 -7.17 1.19 0.06
N ALA A 147 -8.21 0.73 0.73
CA ALA A 147 -8.13 -0.42 1.62
C ALA A 147 -7.88 -1.66 0.74
N PRO A 148 -7.01 -2.59 1.15
CA PRO A 148 -6.91 -3.86 0.45
C PRO A 148 -8.28 -4.56 0.50
N GLU A 149 -8.73 -5.08 -0.63
CA GLU A 149 -9.80 -6.06 -0.67
C GLU A 149 -9.39 -7.26 0.19
N LEU A 150 -9.88 -7.29 1.42
CA LEU A 150 -9.99 -8.54 2.15
C LEU A 150 -11.12 -9.31 1.47
N HIS A 151 -10.75 -10.13 0.49
CA HIS A 151 -11.55 -11.29 0.17
C HIS A 151 -11.78 -12.05 1.47
N ALA A 152 -13.00 -12.00 1.98
CA ALA A 152 -13.50 -12.99 2.91
C ALA A 152 -13.51 -14.33 2.18
N VAL A 153 -12.33 -14.95 2.08
CA VAL A 153 -12.18 -16.37 1.84
C VAL A 153 -12.87 -17.01 3.02
N SER A 154 -14.04 -17.60 2.77
CA SER A 154 -14.61 -18.58 3.68
C SER A 154 -13.59 -19.71 3.85
N THR A 155 -12.76 -19.60 4.88
CA THR A 155 -11.82 -20.65 5.27
C THR A 155 -12.62 -21.71 6.02
N THR A 156 -12.99 -22.76 5.30
CA THR A 156 -13.14 -24.11 5.90
C THR A 156 -11.76 -24.76 6.09
N LEU A 157 -10.71 -23.96 6.33
CA LEU A 157 -9.36 -24.41 6.60
C LEU A 157 -9.10 -24.27 8.10
N SER A 158 -8.49 -25.30 8.67
CA SER A 158 -8.15 -25.40 10.09
C SER A 158 -7.20 -24.27 10.48
N GLU A 159 -7.45 -23.65 11.62
CA GLU A 159 -6.66 -22.53 12.15
C GLU A 159 -5.16 -22.86 12.24
N GLU A 160 -4.83 -24.12 12.50
CA GLU A 160 -3.46 -24.64 12.59
C GLU A 160 -2.72 -24.64 11.25
N GLU A 161 -3.44 -24.85 10.14
CA GLU A 161 -2.85 -24.86 8.80
C GLU A 161 -2.61 -23.43 8.29
N PHE A 162 -3.50 -22.51 8.67
CA PHE A 162 -3.31 -21.07 8.45
C PHE A 162 -2.12 -20.52 9.24
N LEU A 163 -1.97 -20.91 10.51
CA LEU A 163 -0.82 -20.51 11.33
C LEU A 163 0.50 -21.06 10.78
N GLY A 164 0.52 -22.32 10.31
CA GLY A 164 1.71 -22.89 9.65
C GLY A 164 2.08 -22.17 8.35
N MET A 165 1.08 -21.71 7.58
CA MET A 165 1.32 -20.93 6.35
C MET A 165 1.85 -19.52 6.65
N LEU A 166 1.43 -18.94 7.78
CA LEU A 166 1.94 -17.66 8.28
C LEU A 166 3.40 -17.74 8.72
N ASP A 167 3.79 -18.78 9.47
CA ASP A 167 5.19 -18.97 9.88
C ASP A 167 6.12 -19.13 8.66
N VAL A 168 5.70 -19.89 7.65
CA VAL A 168 6.46 -20.05 6.38
C VAL A 168 6.55 -18.73 5.60
N ALA A 169 5.48 -17.94 5.58
CA ALA A 169 5.47 -16.64 4.91
C ALA A 169 6.33 -15.60 5.64
N ILE A 170 6.37 -15.63 6.97
CA ILE A 170 7.17 -14.75 7.81
C ILE A 170 8.67 -15.10 7.67
N GLU A 171 9.02 -16.38 7.67
CA GLU A 171 10.39 -16.83 7.44
C GLU A 171 10.88 -16.51 6.01
N GLY A 172 9.99 -16.50 5.02
CA GLY A 172 10.31 -16.17 3.62
C GLY A 172 10.35 -14.67 3.29
N ALA A 173 9.67 -13.81 4.06
CA ALA A 173 9.51 -12.38 3.79
C ALA A 173 10.65 -11.49 4.33
N GLY A 174 11.62 -12.05 5.03
CA GLY A 174 12.85 -11.37 5.45
C GLY A 174 13.83 -11.19 4.29
N GLY A 175 13.47 -10.36 3.32
CA GLY A 175 14.31 -10.11 2.14
C GLY A 175 15.69 -9.58 2.53
N ALA A 176 16.75 -10.05 1.86
CA ALA A 176 18.14 -9.65 2.10
C ALA A 176 18.39 -8.13 2.08
N SER A 177 17.47 -7.35 1.52
CA SER A 177 17.45 -5.89 1.52
C SER A 177 17.12 -5.26 2.88
N LEU A 178 16.48 -5.99 3.80
CA LEU A 178 16.10 -5.52 5.13
C LEU A 178 17.09 -5.97 6.23
N ARG A 179 17.97 -6.93 5.94
CA ARG A 179 19.07 -7.33 6.84
C ARG A 179 19.92 -6.16 7.37
N PRO A 180 20.30 -5.16 6.56
CA PRO A 180 21.05 -4.01 7.07
C PRO A 180 20.27 -3.15 8.06
N LEU A 181 18.93 -3.18 8.02
CA LEU A 181 18.06 -2.48 8.99
C LEU A 181 17.87 -3.31 10.26
N ASP A 182 17.79 -4.64 10.13
CA ASP A 182 17.73 -5.56 11.27
C ASP A 182 19.04 -5.54 12.07
N ASP A 183 20.20 -5.48 11.41
CA ASP A 183 21.52 -5.35 12.06
C ASP A 183 21.68 -4.04 12.85
N LEU A 184 20.90 -3.00 12.52
CA LEU A 184 20.91 -1.69 13.18
C LEU A 184 19.87 -1.58 14.31
N THR A 185 18.99 -2.57 14.46
CA THR A 185 17.91 -2.56 15.44
C THR A 185 18.15 -3.67 16.47
N PRO A 186 18.78 -3.38 17.62
CA PRO A 186 19.00 -4.39 18.65
C PRO A 186 17.68 -5.02 19.06
N GLY A 187 17.67 -6.35 19.16
CA GLY A 187 16.47 -7.09 19.53
C GLY A 187 15.98 -6.67 20.91
N ILE A 188 14.66 -6.52 21.07
CA ILE A 188 14.03 -6.08 22.33
C ILE A 188 14.44 -6.98 23.52
N TRP A 189 14.78 -8.24 23.26
CA TRP A 189 15.23 -9.23 24.25
C TRP A 189 16.67 -9.01 24.73
N GLU A 190 17.55 -8.45 23.89
CA GLU A 190 18.95 -8.20 24.23
C GLU A 190 19.09 -7.01 25.20
N ILE A 191 18.18 -6.03 25.10
CA ILE A 191 18.12 -4.87 25.99
C ILE A 191 17.65 -5.29 27.40
N ALA A 192 16.81 -6.32 27.50
CA ALA A 192 16.31 -6.83 28.78
C ALA A 192 17.33 -7.70 29.53
N ALA A 193 18.29 -8.32 28.83
CA ALA A 193 19.34 -9.16 29.43
C ALA A 193 20.58 -8.37 29.89
N ALA A 194 20.68 -7.10 29.52
CA ALA A 194 21.81 -6.22 29.85
C ALA A 194 21.57 -5.33 31.09
N GLN A 195 20.51 -5.59 31.88
CA GLN A 195 20.23 -4.95 33.17
C GLN A 195 20.53 -5.87 34.35
#